data_AF-A0A1W6BZC9-F1
#
_entry.id   AF-A0A1W6BZC9-F1
#
_cell.length_a   1.000
_cell.length_b   1.000
_cell.length_c   1.000
_cell.angle_alpha   90.00
_cell.angle_beta   90.00
_cell.angle_gamma   90.00
#
_symmetry.space_group_name_H-M   'P 1'
#
loop_
_entity.id
_entity.type
_entity.pdbx_description
1 polymer ?
#
loop_
_entity_poly.entity_id
_entity_poly.type
_entity_poly.pdbx_seq_one_letter_code
_entity_poly.pdbx_strand_id
1 'polypeptide(L)'
;MGAISSINFKKSNAIQARHNDRDLAPNYLIGGNYECNHTHKEALALKNQIIKNSIEKYTEITGQKFQAKSYEWSAVVNIKPDTTMQDLEKLAEHFHKKYGFQCYQIAIHRDEGHINEQGQKEINHHAHLEFITLNKENGRNMWRRELITPKVLRQMQSEVAEILEMQRGQDKRITKIKRIEPRKYAQMKEAEKKEKKELKQELLSTKEVKERLEAERKAWILEKNHTAKEYKALRELTNRIYTDKTELEKEIKALKERLSDLDNENALLKAENQKLRQEIGLNEANIISYSPPFLDFKTKLISEVYHNIKHDFSDYYFDKEKKEFSNHKLDFKVQDNGNSITLNSNNNQNMSEKVSLMLKMAMAKDWDLNNLNIKGSNKFKAECYKQITEIQKNKIKALESDLKAKEQKNNEIHQKENKNDLRGDSERLNAHNDNEYIIEALIRSLSNAYTNTHFIDENKNEIKIMPAKSEKQKQDKIKNIQESLRAIKKAISDYGFSEKFTEWEKQNPYYKEVLENYKAKAPIAKKQEQIKRQEQGRSL
;
A
#
# COMPACT_ATOMS: atom_id res chain seq x y z
N MET A 1 2.33 8.65 -44.63
CA MET A 1 0.90 8.47 -45.02
C MET A 1 0.40 9.84 -45.46
N GLY A 2 -0.20 9.94 -46.66
CA GLY A 2 -0.69 11.22 -47.17
C GLY A 2 -1.81 11.80 -46.31
N ALA A 3 -1.99 13.12 -46.31
CA ALA A 3 -3.10 13.75 -45.63
C ALA A 3 -4.43 13.30 -46.25
N ILE A 4 -5.39 12.93 -45.40
CA ILE A 4 -6.68 12.37 -45.83
C ILE A 4 -7.65 13.51 -46.12
N SER A 5 -8.15 13.55 -47.35
CA SER A 5 -9.16 14.52 -47.76
C SER A 5 -10.56 14.09 -47.32
N SER A 6 -11.33 15.06 -46.86
CA SER A 6 -12.76 14.93 -46.63
C SER A 6 -13.44 16.28 -46.78
N ILE A 7 -14.70 16.28 -47.21
CA ILE A 7 -15.56 17.47 -47.25
C ILE A 7 -16.85 17.25 -46.47
N ASN A 8 -17.28 18.22 -45.68
CA ASN A 8 -18.51 18.10 -44.89
C ASN A 8 -19.34 19.36 -44.99
N PHE A 9 -20.60 19.22 -45.38
CA PHE A 9 -21.52 20.34 -45.53
C PHE A 9 -22.44 20.48 -44.32
N LYS A 10 -22.64 21.73 -43.91
CA LYS A 10 -23.60 22.14 -42.89
C LYS A 10 -24.34 23.38 -43.36
N LYS A 11 -25.53 23.63 -42.81
CA LYS A 11 -26.21 24.91 -43.04
C LYS A 11 -25.31 26.04 -42.52
N SER A 12 -25.14 27.08 -43.32
CA SER A 12 -24.36 28.24 -42.89
C SER A 12 -25.05 28.94 -41.71
N ASN A 13 -24.27 29.65 -40.91
CA ASN A 13 -24.76 30.44 -39.80
C ASN A 13 -24.19 31.87 -39.91
N ALA A 14 -24.84 32.84 -39.26
CA ALA A 14 -24.46 34.25 -39.39
C ALA A 14 -23.04 34.58 -38.89
N ILE A 15 -22.43 33.68 -38.10
CA ILE A 15 -21.14 33.89 -37.46
C ILE A 15 -20.00 33.29 -38.29
N GLN A 16 -20.26 32.33 -39.19
CA GLN A 16 -19.21 31.60 -39.93
C GLN A 16 -18.27 32.55 -40.68
N ALA A 17 -18.82 33.49 -41.44
CA ALA A 17 -18.00 34.41 -42.23
C ALA A 17 -17.06 35.30 -41.38
N ARG A 18 -17.46 35.61 -40.13
CA ARG A 18 -16.67 36.37 -39.15
C ARG A 18 -15.64 35.50 -38.42
N HIS A 19 -15.92 34.21 -38.23
CA HIS A 19 -14.91 33.28 -37.75
C HIS A 19 -13.83 33.05 -38.82
N ASN A 20 -14.25 32.91 -40.08
CA ASN A 20 -13.39 32.61 -41.22
C ASN A 20 -12.31 33.69 -41.47
N ASP A 21 -12.64 34.98 -41.32
CA ASP A 21 -11.67 36.07 -41.48
C ASP A 21 -11.03 36.53 -40.15
N ARG A 22 -11.33 35.83 -39.05
CA ARG A 22 -10.87 36.13 -37.69
C ARG A 22 -11.37 37.47 -37.11
N ASP A 23 -12.37 38.11 -37.71
CA ASP A 23 -13.08 39.26 -37.09
C ASP A 23 -13.71 38.87 -35.74
N LEU A 24 -14.19 37.62 -35.65
CA LEU A 24 -14.60 36.99 -34.39
C LEU A 24 -13.76 35.72 -34.17
N ALA A 25 -12.56 35.89 -33.61
CA ALA A 25 -11.66 34.78 -33.33
C ALA A 25 -12.27 33.76 -32.34
N PRO A 26 -12.18 32.45 -32.61
CA PRO A 26 -12.59 31.43 -31.65
C PRO A 26 -11.59 31.27 -30.50
N ASN A 27 -12.06 30.75 -29.35
CA ASN A 27 -11.22 30.57 -28.16
C ASN A 27 -10.22 29.40 -28.25
N TYR A 28 -10.28 28.58 -29.32
CA TYR A 28 -9.48 27.37 -29.49
C TYR A 28 -8.31 27.54 -30.48
N LEU A 29 -7.91 28.78 -30.74
CA LEU A 29 -6.70 29.08 -31.52
C LEU A 29 -5.45 28.67 -30.72
N ILE A 30 -4.53 27.96 -31.37
CA ILE A 30 -3.26 27.50 -30.77
C ILE A 30 -2.03 28.20 -31.39
N GLY A 31 -2.28 29.20 -32.23
CA GLY A 31 -1.29 29.93 -33.01
C GLY A 31 -0.97 29.24 -34.34
N GLY A 32 -0.60 30.03 -35.35
CA GLY A 32 -0.36 29.58 -36.72
C GLY A 32 -0.79 30.65 -37.72
N ASN A 33 -0.90 30.27 -38.99
CA ASN A 33 -1.33 31.17 -40.06
C ASN A 33 -2.78 30.89 -40.45
N TYR A 34 -3.49 31.93 -40.89
CA TYR A 34 -4.77 31.81 -41.56
C TYR A 34 -4.73 32.62 -42.85
N GLU A 35 -5.53 32.22 -43.83
CA GLU A 35 -5.71 32.95 -45.09
C GLU A 35 -7.20 33.02 -45.40
N CYS A 36 -7.68 34.15 -45.93
CA CYS A 36 -9.07 34.29 -46.34
C CYS A 36 -9.13 35.15 -47.60
N ASN A 37 -9.87 34.71 -48.62
CA ASN A 37 -9.94 35.43 -49.90
C ASN A 37 -10.84 36.69 -49.85
N HIS A 38 -11.77 36.73 -48.89
CA HIS A 38 -12.67 37.86 -48.67
C HIS A 38 -12.89 38.09 -47.17
N THR A 39 -12.79 39.34 -46.74
CA THR A 39 -13.23 39.74 -45.40
C THR A 39 -14.73 39.45 -45.21
N HIS A 40 -15.20 39.36 -43.97
CA HIS A 40 -16.61 39.11 -43.68
C HIS A 40 -17.54 40.15 -44.33
N LYS A 41 -17.09 41.41 -44.46
CA LYS A 41 -17.86 42.50 -45.10
C LYS A 41 -18.00 42.27 -46.59
N GLU A 42 -16.89 41.94 -47.27
CA GLU A 42 -16.87 41.62 -48.70
C GLU A 42 -17.68 40.36 -49.00
N ALA A 43 -17.47 39.31 -48.19
CA ALA A 43 -18.20 38.06 -48.29
C ALA A 43 -19.72 38.26 -48.10
N LEU A 44 -20.13 39.10 -47.14
CA LEU A 44 -21.54 39.44 -46.91
C LEU A 44 -22.14 40.22 -48.09
N ALA A 45 -21.39 41.18 -48.65
CA ALA A 45 -21.82 41.93 -49.83
C ALA A 45 -22.01 41.00 -51.03
N LEU A 46 -21.03 40.14 -51.32
CA LEU A 46 -21.06 39.17 -52.41
C LEU A 46 -22.20 38.15 -52.22
N LYS A 47 -22.36 37.63 -50.99
CA LYS A 47 -23.48 36.76 -50.62
C LYS A 47 -24.83 37.40 -50.96
N ASN A 48 -25.06 38.64 -50.50
CA ASN A 48 -26.32 39.34 -50.73
C ASN A 48 -26.58 39.59 -52.22
N GLN A 49 -25.53 39.93 -52.97
CA GLN A 49 -25.59 40.10 -54.42
C GLN A 49 -25.98 38.79 -55.13
N ILE A 50 -25.34 37.67 -54.77
CA ILE A 50 -25.64 36.34 -55.34
C ILE A 50 -27.09 35.96 -55.07
N ILE A 51 -27.57 36.14 -53.82
CA ILE A 51 -28.94 35.82 -53.43
C ILE A 51 -29.93 36.67 -54.23
N LYS A 52 -29.73 37.99 -54.26
CA LYS A 52 -30.59 38.93 -55.00
C LYS A 52 -30.71 38.54 -56.48
N ASN A 53 -29.57 38.39 -57.15
CA ASN A 53 -29.53 38.03 -58.58
C ASN A 53 -30.20 36.68 -58.85
N SER A 54 -30.03 35.70 -57.95
CA SER A 54 -30.64 34.38 -58.10
C SER A 54 -32.15 34.41 -57.92
N ILE A 55 -32.67 35.21 -56.96
CA ILE A 55 -34.11 35.38 -56.75
C ILE A 55 -34.77 36.10 -57.92
N GLU A 56 -34.11 37.14 -58.46
CA GLU A 56 -34.58 37.88 -59.63
C GLU A 56 -34.70 36.95 -60.84
N LYS A 57 -33.64 36.19 -61.16
CA LYS A 57 -33.65 35.20 -62.26
C LYS A 57 -34.67 34.10 -62.07
N TYR A 58 -34.86 33.60 -60.84
CA TYR A 58 -35.90 32.62 -60.56
C TYR A 58 -37.27 33.17 -60.93
N THR A 59 -37.56 34.42 -60.52
CA THR A 59 -38.85 35.07 -60.78
C THR A 59 -39.05 35.34 -62.26
N GLU A 60 -38.01 35.82 -62.95
CA GLU A 60 -38.00 36.06 -64.40
C GLU A 60 -38.30 34.78 -65.19
N ILE A 61 -37.64 33.67 -64.87
CA ILE A 61 -37.73 32.42 -65.64
C ILE A 61 -39.00 31.63 -65.32
N THR A 62 -39.43 31.63 -64.05
CA THR A 62 -40.56 30.80 -63.61
C THR A 62 -41.89 31.55 -63.55
N GLY A 63 -41.86 32.89 -63.50
CA GLY A 63 -43.02 33.72 -63.21
C GLY A 63 -43.57 33.57 -61.78
N GLN A 64 -42.85 32.85 -60.90
CA GLN A 64 -43.33 32.52 -59.55
C GLN A 64 -42.50 33.23 -58.48
N LYS A 65 -43.15 33.51 -57.33
CA LYS A 65 -42.44 33.97 -56.13
C LYS A 65 -41.44 32.91 -55.67
N PHE A 66 -40.24 33.32 -55.30
CA PHE A 66 -39.19 32.44 -54.80
C PHE A 66 -39.61 31.75 -53.49
N GLN A 67 -39.42 30.42 -53.41
CA GLN A 67 -39.94 29.57 -52.33
C GLN A 67 -38.86 28.95 -51.42
N ALA A 68 -37.60 28.90 -51.85
CA ALA A 68 -36.59 28.15 -51.12
C ALA A 68 -36.20 28.86 -49.81
N LYS A 69 -36.19 28.11 -48.70
CA LYS A 69 -35.85 28.64 -47.35
C LYS A 69 -34.45 28.27 -46.87
N SER A 70 -33.75 27.37 -47.56
CA SER A 70 -32.47 26.81 -47.13
C SER A 70 -31.56 26.62 -48.34
N TYR A 71 -30.66 27.58 -48.56
CA TYR A 71 -29.73 27.58 -49.68
C TYR A 71 -28.31 28.05 -49.31
N GLU A 72 -28.09 28.41 -48.05
CA GLU A 72 -26.78 28.79 -47.52
C GLU A 72 -26.09 27.59 -46.87
N TRP A 73 -24.92 27.22 -47.37
CA TRP A 73 -24.19 26.03 -46.93
C TRP A 73 -22.71 26.34 -46.72
N SER A 74 -22.18 25.90 -45.59
CA SER A 74 -20.75 25.91 -45.28
C SER A 74 -20.19 24.52 -45.50
N ALA A 75 -19.09 24.43 -46.24
CA ALA A 75 -18.34 23.21 -46.43
C ALA A 75 -17.01 23.30 -45.67
N VAL A 76 -16.73 22.31 -44.82
CA VAL A 76 -15.44 22.15 -44.16
C VAL A 76 -14.66 21.06 -44.86
N VAL A 77 -13.47 21.40 -45.35
CA VAL A 77 -12.58 20.53 -46.12
C VAL A 77 -11.31 20.28 -45.31
N ASN A 78 -10.93 19.02 -45.12
CA ASN A 78 -9.59 18.70 -44.59
C ASN A 78 -8.56 18.87 -45.70
N ILE A 79 -7.46 19.55 -45.42
CA ILE A 79 -6.44 19.90 -46.41
C ILE A 79 -5.05 19.43 -45.95
N LYS A 80 -4.10 19.36 -46.88
CA LYS A 80 -2.67 19.18 -46.58
C LYS A 80 -2.02 20.54 -46.25
N PRO A 81 -0.93 20.58 -45.47
CA PRO A 81 -0.32 21.84 -45.01
C PRO A 81 0.02 22.84 -46.14
N ASP A 82 0.41 22.31 -47.29
CA ASP A 82 0.82 22.99 -48.53
C ASP A 82 -0.33 23.33 -49.48
N THR A 83 -1.59 23.02 -49.12
CA THR A 83 -2.76 23.38 -49.97
C THR A 83 -2.84 24.89 -50.11
N THR A 84 -3.00 25.38 -51.35
CA THR A 84 -3.04 26.82 -51.64
C THR A 84 -4.47 27.34 -51.78
N MET A 85 -4.65 28.66 -51.74
CA MET A 85 -5.95 29.28 -52.05
C MET A 85 -6.40 28.94 -53.48
N GLN A 86 -5.47 28.91 -54.43
CA GLN A 86 -5.76 28.57 -55.83
C GLN A 86 -6.32 27.15 -55.97
N ASP A 87 -5.86 26.18 -55.18
CA ASP A 87 -6.40 24.81 -55.22
C ASP A 87 -7.85 24.76 -54.71
N LEU A 88 -8.18 25.57 -53.71
CA LEU A 88 -9.55 25.70 -53.20
C LEU A 88 -10.45 26.51 -54.14
N GLU A 89 -9.91 27.48 -54.87
CA GLU A 89 -10.62 28.20 -55.94
C GLU A 89 -10.96 27.25 -57.10
N LYS A 90 -10.04 26.38 -57.52
CA LYS A 90 -10.33 25.32 -58.50
C LYS A 90 -11.45 24.40 -58.01
N LEU A 91 -11.42 24.04 -56.72
CA LEU A 91 -12.48 23.23 -56.11
C LEU A 91 -13.83 23.95 -56.11
N ALA A 92 -13.85 25.24 -55.74
CA ALA A 92 -15.05 26.07 -55.79
C ALA A 92 -15.60 26.20 -57.21
N GLU A 93 -14.73 26.37 -58.21
CA GLU A 93 -15.09 26.43 -59.63
C GLU A 93 -15.69 25.10 -60.12
N HIS A 94 -15.10 23.97 -59.73
CA HIS A 94 -15.65 22.64 -60.03
C HIS A 94 -17.07 22.49 -59.46
N PHE A 95 -17.30 22.94 -58.23
CA PHE A 95 -18.63 22.90 -57.60
C PHE A 95 -19.62 23.84 -58.26
N HIS A 96 -19.15 24.99 -58.74
CA HIS A 96 -19.95 25.91 -59.53
C HIS A 96 -20.42 25.25 -60.82
N LYS A 97 -19.49 24.72 -61.62
CA LYS A 97 -19.80 24.09 -62.92
C LYS A 97 -20.69 22.86 -62.78
N LYS A 98 -20.38 21.97 -61.83
CA LYS A 98 -21.03 20.66 -61.71
C LYS A 98 -22.32 20.68 -60.91
N TYR A 99 -22.34 21.43 -59.81
CA TYR A 99 -23.46 21.42 -58.86
C TYR A 99 -24.24 22.73 -58.83
N GLY A 100 -23.76 23.78 -59.52
CA GLY A 100 -24.40 25.09 -59.54
C GLY A 100 -24.24 25.86 -58.24
N PHE A 101 -23.26 25.50 -57.39
CA PHE A 101 -23.01 26.17 -56.13
C PHE A 101 -22.18 27.43 -56.37
N GLN A 102 -22.56 28.56 -55.78
CA GLN A 102 -21.86 29.83 -55.91
C GLN A 102 -21.09 30.09 -54.61
N CYS A 103 -19.76 29.98 -54.66
CA CYS A 103 -18.89 30.24 -53.53
C CYS A 103 -18.75 31.74 -53.30
N TYR A 104 -18.84 32.20 -52.05
CA TYR A 104 -18.70 33.61 -51.70
C TYR A 104 -17.57 33.90 -50.70
N GLN A 105 -16.99 32.88 -50.07
CA GLN A 105 -15.81 33.02 -49.21
C GLN A 105 -15.06 31.68 -49.12
N ILE A 106 -13.74 31.75 -49.11
CA ILE A 106 -12.83 30.64 -48.86
C ILE A 106 -11.86 31.08 -47.76
N ALA A 107 -11.74 30.28 -46.71
CA ALA A 107 -10.79 30.51 -45.63
C ALA A 107 -9.99 29.24 -45.33
N ILE A 108 -8.68 29.40 -45.16
CA ILE A 108 -7.74 28.36 -44.79
C ILE A 108 -7.31 28.59 -43.34
N HIS A 109 -7.45 27.57 -42.51
CA HIS A 109 -7.10 27.59 -41.09
C HIS A 109 -5.94 26.63 -40.83
N ARG A 110 -4.80 27.20 -40.43
CA ARG A 110 -3.59 26.48 -39.95
C ARG A 110 -3.18 26.94 -38.56
N ASP A 111 -4.13 27.51 -37.81
CA ASP A 111 -3.99 28.15 -36.51
C ASP A 111 -4.87 27.50 -35.42
N GLU A 112 -5.64 26.48 -35.81
CA GLU A 112 -6.53 25.70 -34.95
C GLU A 112 -5.99 24.29 -34.71
N GLY A 113 -6.24 23.74 -33.52
CA GLY A 113 -5.80 22.39 -33.18
C GLY A 113 -5.84 22.11 -31.69
N HIS A 114 -4.97 21.22 -31.24
CA HIS A 114 -4.86 20.89 -29.81
C HIS A 114 -3.40 20.63 -29.41
N ILE A 115 -3.13 20.73 -28.11
CA ILE A 115 -1.84 20.34 -27.53
C ILE A 115 -1.94 18.87 -27.12
N ASN A 116 -1.05 18.03 -27.63
CA ASN A 116 -1.02 16.62 -27.31
C ASN A 116 -0.39 16.36 -25.93
N GLU A 117 -0.39 15.11 -25.48
CA GLU A 117 0.14 14.74 -24.15
C GLU A 117 1.65 15.01 -23.98
N GLN A 118 2.36 15.19 -25.09
CA GLN A 118 3.79 15.51 -25.12
C GLN A 118 4.05 17.03 -25.12
N GLY A 119 3.00 17.85 -25.02
CA GLY A 119 3.10 19.31 -25.07
C GLY A 119 3.30 19.86 -26.49
N GLN A 120 3.20 19.03 -27.53
CA GLN A 120 3.37 19.44 -28.92
C GLN A 120 2.05 19.92 -29.51
N LYS A 121 2.12 20.96 -30.35
CA LYS A 121 0.96 21.51 -31.06
C LYS A 121 0.62 20.62 -32.27
N GLU A 122 -0.57 20.03 -32.25
CA GLU A 122 -1.14 19.31 -33.40
C GLU A 122 -2.17 20.21 -34.08
N ILE A 123 -1.73 20.83 -35.19
CA ILE A 123 -2.56 21.72 -36.01
C ILE A 123 -3.49 20.88 -36.89
N ASN A 124 -4.77 21.22 -36.88
CA ASN A 124 -5.76 20.66 -37.78
C ASN A 124 -5.89 21.54 -39.02
N HIS A 125 -5.17 21.20 -40.09
CA HIS A 125 -5.26 21.94 -41.35
C HIS A 125 -6.62 21.68 -42.03
N HIS A 126 -7.42 22.73 -42.14
CA HIS A 126 -8.72 22.65 -42.79
C HIS A 126 -9.08 23.97 -43.48
N ALA A 127 -10.05 23.91 -44.38
CA ALA A 127 -10.58 25.07 -45.06
C ALA A 127 -12.11 25.13 -44.96
N HIS A 128 -12.63 26.34 -44.90
CA HIS A 128 -14.05 26.65 -45.00
C HIS A 128 -14.34 27.22 -46.38
N LEU A 129 -15.34 26.66 -47.07
CA LEU A 129 -15.89 27.20 -48.30
C LEU A 129 -17.38 27.49 -48.08
N GLU A 130 -17.76 28.75 -48.21
CA GLU A 130 -19.13 29.20 -47.99
C GLU A 130 -19.86 29.35 -49.33
N PHE A 131 -21.01 28.69 -49.45
CA PHE A 131 -21.77 28.57 -50.69
C PHE A 131 -23.20 29.08 -50.57
N ILE A 132 -23.66 29.72 -51.64
CA ILE A 132 -25.07 29.84 -52.00
C ILE A 132 -25.39 28.78 -53.06
N THR A 133 -26.33 27.90 -52.74
CA THR A 133 -26.70 26.75 -53.58
C THR A 133 -27.82 27.05 -54.57
N LEU A 134 -28.09 28.34 -54.82
CA LEU A 134 -28.97 28.79 -55.90
C LEU A 134 -28.15 28.82 -57.19
N ASN A 135 -28.68 28.24 -58.26
CA ASN A 135 -27.99 28.25 -59.55
C ASN A 135 -27.95 29.66 -60.14
N LYS A 136 -26.78 30.06 -60.67
CA LYS A 136 -26.54 31.40 -61.22
C LYS A 136 -27.43 31.75 -62.42
N GLU A 137 -27.83 30.77 -63.22
CA GLU A 137 -28.54 30.98 -64.48
C GLU A 137 -30.06 30.99 -64.29
N ASN A 138 -30.58 30.09 -63.44
CA ASN A 138 -32.03 29.92 -63.29
C ASN A 138 -32.58 30.17 -61.88
N GLY A 139 -31.72 30.48 -60.90
CA GLY A 139 -32.11 30.78 -59.53
C GLY A 139 -32.67 29.61 -58.73
N ARG A 140 -32.75 28.40 -59.30
CA ARG A 140 -33.28 27.22 -58.61
C ARG A 140 -32.31 26.75 -57.53
N ASN A 141 -32.85 26.30 -56.40
CA ASN A 141 -32.06 25.69 -55.34
C ASN A 141 -31.55 24.31 -55.76
N MET A 142 -30.24 24.17 -55.86
CA MET A 142 -29.54 22.95 -56.26
C MET A 142 -29.32 22.00 -55.08
N TRP A 143 -29.42 22.48 -53.84
CA TRP A 143 -29.35 21.65 -52.65
C TRP A 143 -30.73 21.08 -52.26
N ARG A 144 -31.23 20.17 -53.10
CA ARG A 144 -32.51 19.46 -52.88
C ARG A 144 -32.31 17.95 -52.93
N ARG A 145 -33.21 17.20 -52.28
CA ARG A 145 -33.06 15.75 -52.03
C ARG A 145 -32.93 14.93 -53.32
N GLU A 146 -33.55 15.40 -54.39
CA GLU A 146 -33.53 14.77 -55.71
C GLU A 146 -32.16 14.88 -56.39
N LEU A 147 -31.40 15.96 -56.11
CA LEU A 147 -30.08 16.20 -56.68
C LEU A 147 -28.95 15.74 -55.75
N ILE A 148 -29.06 16.07 -54.46
CA ILE A 148 -28.03 15.78 -53.45
C ILE A 148 -28.36 14.47 -52.75
N THR A 149 -28.16 13.37 -53.48
CA THR A 149 -28.33 12.02 -52.95
C THR A 149 -27.08 11.57 -52.18
N PRO A 150 -27.17 10.51 -51.33
CA PRO A 150 -25.98 9.93 -50.70
C PRO A 150 -24.91 9.48 -51.71
N LYS A 151 -25.28 9.12 -52.94
CA LYS A 151 -24.34 8.79 -54.01
C LYS A 151 -23.56 10.04 -54.45
N VAL A 152 -24.25 11.16 -54.66
CA VAL A 152 -23.64 12.44 -55.01
C VAL A 152 -22.71 12.94 -53.90
N LEU A 153 -23.13 12.84 -52.63
CA LEU A 153 -22.27 13.21 -51.50
C LEU A 153 -21.00 12.36 -51.43
N ARG A 154 -21.06 11.06 -51.75
CA ARG A 154 -19.86 10.20 -51.83
C ARG A 154 -18.97 10.54 -53.02
N GLN A 155 -19.57 10.97 -54.12
CA GLN A 155 -18.86 11.41 -55.31
C GLN A 155 -18.11 12.71 -55.05
N MET A 156 -18.73 13.68 -54.37
CA MET A 156 -18.05 14.90 -53.91
C MET A 156 -16.80 14.60 -53.08
N GLN A 157 -16.83 13.58 -52.20
CA GLN A 157 -15.62 13.16 -51.46
C GLN A 157 -14.49 12.70 -52.38
N SER A 158 -14.83 11.96 -53.45
CA SER A 158 -13.84 11.49 -54.42
C SER A 158 -13.25 12.67 -55.21
N GLU A 159 -14.11 13.57 -55.67
CA GLU A 159 -13.71 14.73 -56.47
C GLU A 159 -12.84 15.70 -55.68
N VAL A 160 -13.18 15.96 -54.42
CA VAL A 160 -12.35 16.80 -53.54
C VAL A 160 -10.98 16.17 -53.30
N ALA A 161 -10.92 14.84 -53.11
CA ALA A 161 -9.65 14.13 -52.94
C ALA A 161 -8.79 14.17 -54.21
N GLU A 162 -9.42 14.04 -55.39
CA GLU A 162 -8.75 14.14 -56.68
C GLU A 162 -8.23 15.56 -56.95
N ILE A 163 -9.07 16.57 -56.79
CA ILE A 163 -8.72 17.99 -57.06
C ILE A 163 -7.61 18.48 -56.12
N LEU A 164 -7.63 18.07 -54.85
CA LEU A 164 -6.60 18.47 -53.88
C LEU A 164 -5.38 17.53 -53.87
N GLU A 165 -5.36 16.52 -54.73
CA GLU A 165 -4.30 15.52 -54.83
C GLU A 165 -4.00 14.87 -53.46
N MET A 166 -5.06 14.42 -52.79
CA MET A 166 -5.03 13.87 -51.44
C MET A 166 -5.67 12.49 -51.41
N GLN A 167 -5.33 11.71 -50.39
CA GLN A 167 -5.95 10.39 -50.23
C GLN A 167 -7.42 10.54 -49.82
N ARG A 168 -8.33 9.93 -50.57
CA ARG A 168 -9.76 9.92 -50.23
C ARG A 168 -10.01 9.20 -48.90
N GLY A 169 -10.82 9.81 -48.03
CA GLY A 169 -11.31 9.15 -46.82
C GLY A 169 -12.08 7.84 -47.07
N GLN A 170 -12.04 6.94 -46.10
CA GLN A 170 -12.74 5.65 -46.18
C GLN A 170 -14.27 5.82 -46.12
N ASP A 171 -15.00 4.98 -46.86
CA ASP A 171 -16.46 5.03 -46.90
C ASP A 171 -17.07 4.67 -45.53
N LYS A 172 -18.06 5.45 -45.08
CA LYS A 172 -18.77 5.21 -43.82
C LYS A 172 -19.42 3.83 -43.73
N ARG A 173 -19.74 3.19 -44.86
CA ARG A 173 -20.31 1.83 -44.89
C ARG A 173 -19.30 0.78 -44.46
N ILE A 174 -18.02 1.07 -44.62
CA ILE A 174 -16.90 0.25 -44.17
C ILE A 174 -16.55 0.62 -42.73
N THR A 175 -16.31 1.91 -42.48
CA THR A 175 -15.81 2.38 -41.18
C THR A 175 -16.87 2.39 -40.07
N LYS A 176 -18.15 2.48 -40.44
CA LYS A 176 -19.30 2.68 -39.54
C LYS A 176 -19.19 3.92 -38.65
N ILE A 177 -18.27 4.84 -38.96
CA ILE A 177 -18.03 6.05 -38.17
C ILE A 177 -19.23 6.99 -38.30
N LYS A 178 -19.72 7.45 -37.15
CA LYS A 178 -20.69 8.55 -37.07
C LYS A 178 -19.94 9.86 -36.88
N ARG A 179 -20.40 10.91 -37.57
CA ARG A 179 -19.87 12.26 -37.33
C ARG A 179 -20.17 12.66 -35.89
N ILE A 180 -19.13 13.10 -35.19
CA ILE A 180 -19.23 13.66 -33.85
C ILE A 180 -19.03 15.16 -33.99
N GLU A 181 -19.87 15.95 -33.34
CA GLU A 181 -19.70 17.41 -33.30
C GLU A 181 -18.43 17.78 -32.52
N PRO A 182 -17.63 18.78 -32.93
CA PRO A 182 -16.34 19.08 -32.32
C PRO A 182 -16.39 19.22 -30.79
N ARG A 183 -17.40 19.92 -30.25
CA ARG A 183 -17.60 20.06 -28.79
C ARG A 183 -17.83 18.71 -28.10
N LYS A 184 -18.61 17.83 -28.72
CA LYS A 184 -18.88 16.49 -28.19
C LYS A 184 -17.62 15.61 -28.27
N TYR A 185 -16.83 15.75 -29.33
CA TYR A 185 -15.56 15.04 -29.47
C TYR A 185 -14.55 15.47 -28.40
N ALA A 186 -14.43 16.77 -28.15
CA ALA A 186 -13.58 17.31 -27.08
C ALA A 186 -13.96 16.73 -25.71
N GLN A 187 -15.25 16.73 -25.36
CA GLN A 187 -15.76 16.12 -24.13
C GLN A 187 -15.45 14.63 -24.02
N MET A 188 -15.64 13.87 -25.12
CA MET A 188 -15.33 12.44 -25.15
C MET A 188 -13.83 12.17 -24.96
N LYS A 189 -12.97 12.98 -25.59
CA LYS A 189 -11.52 12.84 -25.45
C LYS A 189 -11.01 13.22 -24.07
N GLU A 190 -11.63 14.21 -23.43
CA GLU A 190 -11.32 14.59 -22.07
C GLU A 190 -11.72 13.48 -21.07
N ALA A 191 -12.91 12.87 -21.27
CA ALA A 191 -13.33 11.70 -20.50
C ALA A 191 -12.38 10.50 -20.70
N GLU A 192 -11.99 10.20 -21.94
CA GLU A 192 -11.04 9.12 -22.26
C GLU A 192 -9.66 9.37 -21.61
N LYS A 193 -9.19 10.63 -21.59
CA LYS A 193 -7.94 11.00 -20.90
C LYS A 193 -8.05 10.77 -19.39
N LYS A 194 -9.19 11.13 -18.80
CA LYS A 194 -9.44 10.90 -17.37
C LYS A 194 -9.44 9.41 -17.04
N GLU A 195 -10.18 8.61 -17.81
CA GLU A 195 -10.26 7.15 -17.67
C GLU A 195 -8.89 6.49 -17.86
N LYS A 196 -8.10 6.89 -18.86
CA LYS A 196 -6.72 6.40 -19.03
C LYS A 196 -5.80 6.74 -17.87
N LYS A 197 -5.97 7.93 -17.27
CA LYS A 197 -5.19 8.33 -16.09
C LYS A 197 -5.55 7.48 -14.88
N GLU A 198 -6.85 7.23 -14.67
CA GLU A 198 -7.37 6.35 -13.62
C GLU A 198 -6.87 4.91 -13.81
N LEU A 199 -6.99 4.35 -15.03
CA LEU A 199 -6.52 3.00 -15.36
C LEU A 199 -5.00 2.85 -15.19
N LYS A 200 -4.23 3.89 -15.56
CA LYS A 200 -2.77 3.90 -15.36
C LYS A 200 -2.42 3.91 -13.88
N GLN A 201 -3.13 4.69 -13.06
CA GLN A 201 -2.95 4.67 -11.60
C GLN A 201 -3.28 3.31 -11.00
N GLU A 202 -4.37 2.67 -11.45
CA GLU A 202 -4.76 1.33 -11.02
C GLU A 202 -3.71 0.25 -11.39
N LEU A 203 -3.15 0.33 -12.60
CA LEU A 203 -2.06 -0.55 -13.05
C LEU A 203 -0.76 -0.37 -12.26
N LEU A 204 -0.39 0.88 -11.94
CA LEU A 204 0.76 1.18 -11.09
C LEU A 204 0.56 0.62 -9.68
N SER A 205 -0.60 0.88 -9.07
CA SER A 205 -0.97 0.35 -7.76
C SER A 205 -0.94 -1.19 -7.74
N THR A 206 -1.49 -1.85 -8.77
CA THR A 206 -1.47 -3.33 -8.88
C THR A 206 -0.04 -3.88 -8.95
N LYS A 207 0.86 -3.20 -9.67
CA LYS A 207 2.27 -3.61 -9.77
C LYS A 207 3.00 -3.46 -8.43
N GLU A 208 2.77 -2.35 -7.73
CA GLU A 208 3.34 -2.09 -6.39
C GLU A 208 2.86 -3.12 -5.37
N VAL A 209 1.56 -3.46 -5.38
CA VAL A 209 1.00 -4.52 -4.53
C VAL A 209 1.67 -5.87 -4.82
N LYS A 210 1.86 -6.21 -6.10
CA LYS A 210 2.53 -7.47 -6.49
C LYS A 210 3.99 -7.53 -6.01
N GLU A 211 4.73 -6.42 -6.14
CA GLU A 211 6.12 -6.33 -5.67
C GLU A 211 6.21 -6.44 -4.14
N ARG A 212 5.30 -5.79 -3.39
CA ARG A 212 5.18 -5.97 -1.93
C ARG A 212 4.89 -7.42 -1.55
N LEU A 213 3.94 -8.06 -2.22
CA LEU A 213 3.54 -9.44 -1.93
C LEU A 213 4.70 -10.43 -2.20
N GLU A 214 5.50 -10.18 -3.24
CA GLU A 214 6.72 -10.95 -3.50
C GLU A 214 7.82 -10.72 -2.45
N ALA A 215 7.97 -9.50 -1.95
CA ALA A 215 8.91 -9.18 -0.87
C ALA A 215 8.50 -9.85 0.45
N GLU A 216 7.22 -9.78 0.82
CA GLU A 216 6.67 -10.45 2.01
C GLU A 216 6.81 -11.97 1.91
N ARG A 217 6.55 -12.56 0.73
CA ARG A 217 6.76 -13.99 0.50
C ARG A 217 8.23 -14.38 0.69
N LYS A 218 9.18 -13.57 0.23
CA LYS A 218 10.63 -13.82 0.43
C LYS A 218 11.02 -13.70 1.90
N ALA A 219 10.51 -12.70 2.61
CA ALA A 219 10.74 -12.53 4.04
C ALA A 219 10.20 -13.71 4.86
N TRP A 220 8.98 -14.17 4.57
CA TRP A 220 8.36 -15.32 5.21
C TRP A 220 9.16 -16.62 5.01
N ILE A 221 9.70 -16.86 3.81
CA ILE A 221 10.56 -18.01 3.53
C ILE A 221 11.87 -17.93 4.34
N LEU A 222 12.46 -16.74 4.45
CA LEU A 222 13.70 -16.52 5.20
C LEU A 222 13.49 -16.72 6.70
N GLU A 223 12.40 -16.18 7.26
CA GLU A 223 12.02 -16.34 8.67
C GLU A 223 11.80 -17.81 9.02
N LYS A 224 10.98 -18.55 8.24
CA LYS A 224 10.77 -19.99 8.42
C LYS A 224 12.09 -20.79 8.43
N ASN A 225 13.03 -20.43 7.55
CA ASN A 225 14.34 -21.06 7.50
C ASN A 225 15.21 -20.70 8.72
N HIS A 226 15.08 -19.49 9.26
CA HIS A 226 15.76 -19.07 10.48
C HIS A 226 15.23 -19.85 11.69
N THR A 227 13.90 -19.91 11.85
CA THR A 227 13.23 -20.64 12.92
C THR A 227 13.60 -22.13 12.90
N ALA A 228 13.63 -22.77 11.73
CA ALA A 228 14.04 -24.18 11.63
C ALA A 228 15.48 -24.43 12.11
N LYS A 229 16.41 -23.50 11.85
CA LYS A 229 17.79 -23.57 12.34
C LYS A 229 17.88 -23.36 13.85
N GLU A 230 17.12 -22.40 14.38
CA GLU A 230 17.06 -22.13 15.83
C GLU A 230 16.50 -23.32 16.60
N TYR A 231 15.40 -23.93 16.12
CA TYR A 231 14.84 -25.15 16.74
C TYR A 231 15.83 -26.31 16.71
N LYS A 232 16.63 -26.45 15.64
CA LYS A 232 17.67 -27.48 15.56
C LYS A 232 18.78 -27.22 16.58
N ALA A 233 19.26 -25.98 16.69
CA ALA A 233 20.29 -25.60 17.66
C ALA A 233 19.81 -25.77 19.11
N LEU A 234 18.55 -25.42 19.39
CA LEU A 234 17.95 -25.59 20.71
C LEU A 234 17.83 -27.07 21.11
N ARG A 235 17.47 -27.94 20.16
CA ARG A 235 17.41 -29.39 20.36
C ARG A 235 18.79 -29.99 20.64
N GLU A 236 19.82 -29.55 19.91
CA GLU A 236 21.20 -29.98 20.14
C GLU A 236 21.70 -29.53 21.52
N LEU A 237 21.38 -28.31 21.94
CA LEU A 237 21.71 -27.80 23.27
C LEU A 237 20.97 -28.58 24.38
N THR A 238 19.69 -28.87 24.19
CA THR A 238 18.90 -29.66 25.16
C THR A 238 19.48 -31.06 25.33
N ASN A 239 19.91 -31.70 24.24
CA ASN A 239 20.55 -33.00 24.31
C ASN A 239 21.88 -32.95 25.07
N ARG A 240 22.72 -31.91 24.87
CA ARG A 240 23.95 -31.73 25.65
C ARG A 240 23.68 -31.52 27.13
N ILE A 241 22.72 -30.68 27.47
CA ILE A 241 22.34 -30.45 28.88
C ILE A 241 21.90 -31.77 29.53
N TYR A 242 21.17 -32.62 28.80
CA TYR A 242 20.77 -33.92 29.29
C TYR A 242 21.97 -34.86 29.49
N THR A 243 22.92 -34.92 28.55
CA THR A 243 24.13 -35.74 28.70
C THR A 243 24.97 -35.28 29.88
N ASP A 244 25.24 -33.98 29.98
CA ASP A 244 26.07 -33.40 31.04
C ASP A 244 25.42 -33.64 32.41
N LYS A 245 24.09 -33.49 32.50
CA LYS A 245 23.34 -33.84 33.72
C LYS A 245 23.55 -35.30 34.11
N THR A 246 23.44 -36.23 33.17
CA THR A 246 23.62 -37.66 33.48
C THR A 246 25.05 -38.01 33.88
N GLU A 247 26.05 -37.31 33.35
CA GLU A 247 27.45 -37.47 33.75
C GLU A 247 27.69 -36.91 35.16
N LEU A 248 27.20 -35.71 35.45
CA LEU A 248 27.27 -35.12 36.79
C LEU A 248 26.54 -35.98 37.84
N GLU A 249 25.41 -36.59 37.50
CA GLU A 249 24.71 -37.52 38.41
C GLU A 249 25.55 -38.76 38.72
N LYS A 250 26.32 -39.28 37.75
CA LYS A 250 27.27 -40.39 37.99
C LYS A 250 28.44 -39.95 38.87
N GLU A 251 29.00 -38.77 38.62
CA GLU A 251 30.09 -38.22 39.44
C GLU A 251 29.64 -37.98 40.89
N ILE A 252 28.46 -37.38 41.09
CA ILE A 252 27.88 -37.17 42.42
C ILE A 252 27.70 -38.51 43.15
N LYS A 253 27.26 -39.56 42.44
CA LYS A 253 27.12 -40.89 43.03
C LYS A 253 28.48 -41.47 43.45
N ALA A 254 29.49 -41.39 42.58
CA ALA A 254 30.84 -41.86 42.89
C ALA A 254 31.48 -41.10 44.07
N LEU A 255 31.28 -39.78 44.13
CA LEU A 255 31.75 -38.95 45.25
C LEU A 255 31.05 -39.31 46.57
N LYS A 256 29.75 -39.63 46.54
CA LYS A 256 29.01 -40.10 47.73
C LYS A 256 29.52 -41.45 48.23
N GLU A 257 29.82 -42.38 47.33
CA GLU A 257 30.42 -43.67 47.67
C GLU A 257 31.80 -43.46 48.31
N ARG A 258 32.64 -42.61 47.72
CA ARG A 258 33.97 -42.29 48.28
C ARG A 258 33.90 -41.60 49.65
N LEU A 259 32.94 -40.72 49.86
CA LEU A 259 32.70 -40.10 51.17
C LEU A 259 32.33 -41.15 52.22
N SER A 260 31.48 -42.12 51.87
CA SER A 260 31.14 -43.23 52.76
C SER A 260 32.36 -44.08 53.12
N ASP A 261 33.26 -44.35 52.17
CA ASP A 261 34.51 -45.07 52.44
C ASP A 261 35.42 -44.29 53.39
N LEU A 262 35.59 -42.99 53.15
CA LEU A 262 36.39 -42.10 54.01
C LEU A 262 35.81 -41.96 55.41
N ASP A 263 34.48 -41.96 55.57
CA ASP A 263 33.82 -41.95 56.87
C ASP A 263 34.12 -43.24 57.66
N ASN A 264 34.11 -44.39 56.98
CA ASN A 264 34.50 -45.68 57.57
C ASN A 264 35.99 -45.69 57.97
N GLU A 265 36.87 -45.20 57.11
CA GLU A 265 38.32 -45.09 57.39
C GLU A 265 38.58 -44.14 58.57
N ASN A 266 37.91 -42.98 58.61
CA ASN A 266 37.98 -42.06 59.74
C ASN A 266 37.46 -42.67 61.04
N ALA A 267 36.42 -43.50 60.99
CA ALA A 267 35.91 -44.21 62.17
C ALA A 267 36.95 -45.20 62.72
N LEU A 268 37.62 -45.95 61.82
CA LEU A 268 38.70 -46.86 62.18
C LEU A 268 39.91 -46.11 62.77
N LEU A 269 40.36 -45.05 62.10
CA LEU A 269 41.46 -44.21 62.57
C LEU A 269 41.15 -43.51 63.90
N LYS A 270 39.89 -43.12 64.14
CA LYS A 270 39.47 -42.58 65.44
C LYS A 270 39.55 -43.64 66.53
N ALA A 271 39.11 -44.86 66.25
CA ALA A 271 39.20 -45.98 67.20
C ALA A 271 40.67 -46.34 67.50
N GLU A 272 41.54 -46.33 66.50
CA GLU A 272 42.97 -46.54 66.65
C GLU A 272 43.65 -45.41 67.41
N ASN A 273 43.37 -44.15 67.07
CA ASN A 273 43.84 -42.98 67.83
C ASN A 273 43.37 -43.02 69.29
N GLN A 274 42.16 -43.49 69.56
CA GLN A 274 41.65 -43.64 70.93
C GLN A 274 42.44 -44.70 71.70
N LYS A 275 42.78 -45.83 71.07
CA LYS A 275 43.66 -46.87 71.65
C LYS A 275 45.06 -46.33 71.91
N LEU A 276 45.67 -45.66 70.94
CA LEU A 276 47.01 -45.06 71.07
C LEU A 276 47.04 -43.97 72.16
N ARG A 277 45.98 -43.15 72.27
CA ARG A 277 45.83 -42.16 73.36
C ARG A 277 45.74 -42.81 74.74
N GLN A 278 45.08 -43.97 74.84
CA GLN A 278 45.05 -44.76 76.08
C GLN A 278 46.42 -45.38 76.39
N GLU A 279 47.17 -45.84 75.39
CA GLU A 279 48.53 -46.39 75.55
C GLU A 279 49.58 -45.33 75.93
N ILE A 280 49.41 -44.08 75.48
CA ILE A 280 50.38 -42.98 75.72
C ILE A 280 50.04 -42.13 76.96
N GLY A 281 48.84 -42.27 77.55
CA GLY A 281 48.48 -41.61 78.81
C GLY A 281 48.32 -40.08 78.74
N LEU A 282 47.79 -39.53 77.63
CA LEU A 282 47.61 -38.08 77.40
C LEU A 282 46.13 -37.66 77.45
N ASN A 283 45.78 -36.75 78.37
CA ASN A 283 44.44 -36.19 78.55
C ASN A 283 44.24 -34.87 77.75
N GLU A 284 43.01 -34.66 77.26
CA GLU A 284 42.55 -33.70 76.22
C GLU A 284 42.65 -32.20 76.51
N ALA A 285 43.51 -31.74 77.42
CA ALA A 285 43.56 -30.33 77.83
C ALA A 285 44.26 -29.37 76.83
N ASN A 286 44.83 -29.86 75.72
CA ASN A 286 45.84 -29.08 74.95
C ASN A 286 45.56 -28.86 73.44
N ILE A 287 44.37 -29.13 72.91
CA ILE A 287 44.13 -28.99 71.44
C ILE A 287 42.79 -28.32 71.14
N ILE A 288 42.67 -27.03 71.46
CA ILE A 288 41.72 -26.12 70.78
C ILE A 288 42.51 -24.88 70.35
N SER A 289 43.15 -24.99 69.20
CA SER A 289 43.69 -23.85 68.47
C SER A 289 43.75 -24.25 67.00
N TYR A 290 43.21 -23.38 66.13
CA TYR A 290 43.19 -23.42 64.67
C TYR A 290 41.97 -24.03 63.97
N SER A 291 41.01 -23.14 63.65
CA SER A 291 40.30 -23.15 62.36
C SER A 291 39.81 -21.72 62.00
N PRO A 292 40.09 -21.17 60.80
CA PRO A 292 39.73 -19.80 60.42
C PRO A 292 38.34 -19.68 59.73
N PRO A 293 37.55 -18.63 59.99
CA PRO A 293 36.23 -18.45 59.38
C PRO A 293 36.23 -17.60 58.08
N PHE A 294 35.55 -18.16 57.07
CA PHE A 294 34.59 -17.55 56.12
C PHE A 294 34.65 -16.04 55.77
N LEU A 295 34.66 -15.80 54.46
CA LEU A 295 34.63 -14.52 53.73
C LEU A 295 33.54 -13.53 54.23
N ASP A 296 33.97 -12.32 54.59
CA ASP A 296 33.18 -11.30 55.31
C ASP A 296 32.28 -10.42 54.38
N PHE A 297 30.99 -10.30 54.69
CA PHE A 297 29.97 -9.48 53.99
C PHE A 297 30.33 -8.00 53.69
N LYS A 298 31.41 -7.45 54.24
CA LYS A 298 32.02 -6.19 53.81
C LYS A 298 32.33 -6.19 52.31
N THR A 299 32.84 -7.31 51.79
CA THR A 299 33.15 -7.47 50.36
C THR A 299 31.88 -7.57 49.50
N LYS A 300 30.82 -8.18 50.05
CA LYS A 300 29.55 -8.40 49.36
C LYS A 300 28.75 -7.08 49.21
N LEU A 301 28.77 -6.22 50.22
CA LEU A 301 28.09 -4.91 50.20
C LEU A 301 28.78 -3.92 49.25
N ILE A 302 30.12 -3.92 49.18
CA ILE A 302 30.88 -3.05 48.25
C ILE A 302 30.60 -3.44 46.79
N SER A 303 30.49 -4.75 46.49
CA SER A 303 30.26 -5.23 45.13
C SER A 303 28.83 -5.09 44.62
N GLU A 304 27.81 -5.19 45.49
CA GLU A 304 26.40 -5.04 45.10
C GLU A 304 25.96 -3.58 44.95
N VAL A 305 26.57 -2.66 45.72
CA VAL A 305 26.12 -1.26 45.76
C VAL A 305 26.89 -0.34 44.79
N TYR A 306 28.13 -0.67 44.43
CA TYR A 306 28.99 0.24 43.66
C TYR A 306 29.47 -0.36 42.34
N HIS A 307 28.58 -0.40 41.35
CA HIS A 307 29.03 -0.33 39.97
C HIS A 307 29.33 1.13 39.63
N ASN A 308 30.61 1.45 39.41
CA ASN A 308 31.13 2.74 38.92
C ASN A 308 31.07 3.96 39.86
N ILE A 309 31.66 3.87 41.07
CA ILE A 309 32.11 5.07 41.78
C ILE A 309 33.62 5.25 41.61
N LYS A 310 34.04 6.28 40.87
CA LYS A 310 35.40 6.83 40.96
C LYS A 310 35.50 7.73 42.20
N HIS A 311 35.62 7.14 43.38
CA HIS A 311 36.03 7.87 44.59
C HIS A 311 36.91 6.98 45.46
N ASP A 312 37.90 7.63 46.07
CA ASP A 312 38.81 7.03 47.03
C ASP A 312 38.12 6.94 48.40
N PHE A 313 37.77 5.73 48.83
CA PHE A 313 37.20 5.47 50.15
C PHE A 313 38.27 5.07 51.18
N SER A 314 39.56 5.26 50.90
CA SER A 314 40.66 4.85 51.78
C SER A 314 40.55 5.41 53.20
N ASP A 315 39.99 6.61 53.35
CA ASP A 315 39.84 7.29 54.65
C ASP A 315 38.55 6.90 55.41
N TYR A 316 37.76 5.92 54.91
CA TYR A 316 36.52 5.46 55.54
C TYR A 316 36.62 4.03 56.05
N TYR A 317 36.22 3.82 57.30
CA TYR A 317 36.12 2.51 57.93
C TYR A 317 34.66 2.05 58.03
N PHE A 318 34.36 0.86 57.51
CA PHE A 318 33.03 0.26 57.57
C PHE A 318 32.94 -0.82 58.66
N ASP A 319 32.09 -0.58 59.66
CA ASP A 319 31.69 -1.55 60.67
C ASP A 319 30.43 -2.28 60.16
N LYS A 320 30.63 -3.54 59.77
CA LYS A 320 29.61 -4.38 59.17
C LYS A 320 28.47 -4.74 60.13
N GLU A 321 28.79 -5.03 61.39
CA GLU A 321 27.79 -5.44 62.38
C GLU A 321 26.85 -4.28 62.70
N LYS A 322 27.38 -3.06 62.71
CA LYS A 322 26.62 -1.85 62.97
C LYS A 322 26.06 -1.18 61.73
N LYS A 323 26.46 -1.62 60.53
CA LYS A 323 26.19 -0.95 59.24
C LYS A 323 26.59 0.52 59.25
N GLU A 324 27.77 0.80 59.79
CA GLU A 324 28.28 2.15 60.05
C GLU A 324 29.52 2.44 59.19
N PHE A 325 29.50 3.56 58.47
CA PHE A 325 30.68 4.16 57.87
C PHE A 325 31.24 5.24 58.79
N SER A 326 32.53 5.17 59.11
CA SER A 326 33.21 6.12 59.97
C SER A 326 34.40 6.74 59.25
N ASN A 327 34.57 8.05 59.40
CA ASN A 327 35.77 8.74 58.93
C ASN A 327 36.52 9.25 60.16
N HIS A 328 37.61 8.56 60.52
CA HIS A 328 38.37 8.86 61.73
C HIS A 328 39.14 10.18 61.65
N LYS A 329 39.47 10.64 60.44
CA LYS A 329 40.18 11.91 60.20
C LYS A 329 39.27 13.12 60.37
N LEU A 330 38.01 13.01 59.96
CA LEU A 330 37.00 14.06 60.01
C LEU A 330 36.04 13.93 61.20
N ASP A 331 36.23 12.90 62.03
CA ASP A 331 35.50 12.56 63.25
C ASP A 331 33.97 12.56 63.08
N PHE A 332 33.49 11.71 62.18
CA PHE A 332 32.06 11.46 62.02
C PHE A 332 31.73 10.03 61.59
N LYS A 333 30.47 9.65 61.82
CA LYS A 333 29.92 8.33 61.56
C LYS A 333 28.57 8.43 60.90
N VAL A 334 28.32 7.64 59.87
CA VAL A 334 27.03 7.52 59.18
C VAL A 334 26.56 6.07 59.29
N GLN A 335 25.39 5.86 59.89
CA GLN A 335 24.83 4.55 60.17
C GLN A 335 23.55 4.29 59.37
N ASP A 336 23.43 3.11 58.76
CA ASP A 336 22.21 2.62 58.12
C ASP A 336 21.38 1.78 59.10
N ASN A 337 20.24 2.32 59.53
CA ASN A 337 19.30 1.65 60.44
C ASN A 337 18.17 0.93 59.69
N GLY A 338 18.34 0.65 58.39
CA GLY A 338 17.35 0.03 57.53
C GLY A 338 16.42 1.05 56.88
N ASN A 339 15.54 1.67 57.68
CA ASN A 339 14.55 2.66 57.21
C ASN A 339 14.97 4.12 57.45
N SER A 340 16.11 4.35 58.10
CA SER A 340 16.68 5.68 58.32
C SER A 340 18.20 5.64 58.26
N ILE A 341 18.80 6.75 57.85
CA ILE A 341 20.25 6.95 57.87
C ILE A 341 20.55 8.05 58.88
N THR A 342 21.50 7.81 59.78
CA THR A 342 21.84 8.72 60.88
C THR A 342 23.29 9.16 60.80
N LEU A 343 23.54 10.46 60.95
CA LEU A 343 24.88 11.04 61.07
C LEU A 343 25.15 11.39 62.53
N ASN A 344 26.20 10.80 63.08
CA ASN A 344 26.74 11.09 64.40
C ASN A 344 28.08 11.81 64.23
N SER A 345 28.23 12.97 64.85
CA SER A 345 29.42 13.82 64.70
C SER A 345 29.62 14.68 65.94
N ASN A 346 30.85 14.71 66.47
CA ASN A 346 31.19 15.51 67.66
C ASN A 346 31.57 16.96 67.33
N ASN A 347 31.80 17.26 66.05
CA ASN A 347 32.14 18.60 65.57
C ASN A 347 31.18 19.09 64.46
N ASN A 348 31.06 20.42 64.30
CA ASN A 348 30.21 21.06 63.29
C ASN A 348 30.97 21.44 62.00
N GLN A 349 32.23 21.00 61.86
CA GLN A 349 33.05 21.22 60.67
C GLN A 349 32.73 20.17 59.59
N ASN A 350 33.17 20.39 58.35
CA ASN A 350 33.09 19.40 57.26
C ASN A 350 31.67 18.89 56.94
N MET A 351 30.66 19.75 57.14
CA MET A 351 29.24 19.41 56.94
C MET A 351 28.94 18.90 55.52
N SER A 352 29.62 19.47 54.52
CA SER A 352 29.44 19.08 53.12
C SER A 352 29.80 17.61 52.86
N GLU A 353 30.94 17.15 53.37
CA GLU A 353 31.42 15.76 53.20
C GLU A 353 30.53 14.76 53.94
N LYS A 354 30.06 15.15 55.14
CA LYS A 354 29.13 14.36 55.96
C LYS A 354 27.80 14.14 55.24
N VAL A 355 27.21 15.22 54.73
CA VAL A 355 25.95 15.19 53.96
C VAL A 355 26.13 14.42 52.65
N SER A 356 27.27 14.59 51.96
CA SER A 356 27.57 13.89 50.70
C SER A 356 27.58 12.37 50.90
N LEU A 357 28.21 11.87 51.96
CA LEU A 357 28.22 10.44 52.25
C LEU A 357 26.82 9.90 52.56
N MET A 358 26.01 10.63 53.34
CA MET A 358 24.63 10.24 53.64
C MET A 358 23.76 10.16 52.37
N LEU A 359 23.83 11.17 51.51
CA LEU A 359 23.05 11.20 50.27
C LEU A 359 23.48 10.09 49.31
N LYS A 360 24.78 9.78 49.25
CA LYS A 360 25.29 8.62 48.49
C LYS A 360 24.74 7.30 49.01
N MET A 361 24.66 7.11 50.34
CA MET A 361 24.04 5.92 50.94
C MET A 361 22.53 5.86 50.66
N ALA A 362 21.82 6.99 50.67
CA ALA A 362 20.41 7.04 50.32
C ALA A 362 20.16 6.68 48.85
N MET A 363 20.95 7.23 47.91
CA MET A 363 20.89 6.91 46.48
C MET A 363 21.19 5.44 46.21
N ALA A 364 22.19 4.88 46.89
CA ALA A 364 22.55 3.46 46.81
C ALA A 364 21.43 2.52 47.27
N LYS A 365 20.52 2.99 48.12
CA LYS A 365 19.34 2.24 48.58
C LYS A 365 18.09 2.51 47.72
N ASP A 366 18.27 3.15 46.56
CA ASP A 366 17.19 3.59 45.66
C ASP A 366 16.15 4.50 46.33
N TRP A 367 16.54 5.29 47.32
CA TRP A 367 15.63 6.24 47.96
C TRP A 367 15.36 7.46 47.09
N ASP A 368 14.11 7.90 47.05
CA ASP A 368 13.72 9.14 46.41
C ASP A 368 14.18 10.34 47.24
N LEU A 369 15.25 10.99 46.79
CA LEU A 369 15.86 12.14 47.44
C LEU A 369 14.90 13.32 47.63
N ASN A 370 13.86 13.44 46.80
CA ASN A 370 12.92 14.57 46.83
C ASN A 370 11.92 14.45 47.98
N ASN A 371 11.66 13.21 48.40
CA ASN A 371 10.65 12.87 49.40
C ASN A 371 11.27 12.41 50.72
N LEU A 372 12.56 12.68 50.94
CA LEU A 372 13.23 12.38 52.18
C LEU A 372 12.73 13.25 53.33
N ASN A 373 12.37 12.61 54.44
CA ASN A 373 12.07 13.31 55.68
C ASN A 373 13.37 13.66 56.43
N ILE A 374 13.93 14.84 56.15
CA ILE A 374 15.22 15.27 56.71
C ILE A 374 15.03 15.92 58.09
N LYS A 375 15.59 15.29 59.13
CA LYS A 375 15.58 15.79 60.51
C LYS A 375 16.99 16.23 60.93
N GLY A 376 17.09 17.29 61.75
CA GLY A 376 18.36 17.85 62.22
C GLY A 376 18.34 19.36 62.36
N SER A 377 19.53 19.96 62.53
CA SER A 377 19.70 21.41 62.64
C SER A 377 19.36 22.13 61.33
N ASN A 378 19.03 23.43 61.41
CA ASN A 378 18.73 24.22 60.21
C ASN A 378 19.91 24.26 59.23
N LYS A 379 21.14 24.32 59.75
CA LYS A 379 22.37 24.30 58.94
C LYS A 379 22.54 22.96 58.20
N PHE A 380 22.24 21.84 58.86
CA PHE A 380 22.27 20.51 58.26
C PHE A 380 21.21 20.37 57.16
N LYS A 381 19.96 20.76 57.45
CA LYS A 381 18.87 20.72 56.46
C LYS A 381 19.20 21.55 55.22
N ALA A 382 19.73 22.77 55.41
CA ALA A 382 20.12 23.65 54.32
C ALA A 382 21.20 23.02 53.43
N GLU A 383 22.21 22.37 54.01
CA GLU A 383 23.26 21.69 53.25
C GLU A 383 22.72 20.45 52.51
N CYS A 384 21.82 19.67 53.12
CA CYS A 384 21.15 18.57 52.44
C CYS A 384 20.34 19.05 51.22
N TYR A 385 19.49 20.06 51.39
CA TYR A 385 18.69 20.59 50.28
C TYR A 385 19.56 21.19 49.17
N LYS A 386 20.65 21.86 49.53
CA LYS A 386 21.62 22.39 48.56
C LYS A 386 22.22 21.26 47.70
N GLN A 387 22.73 20.20 48.32
CA GLN A 387 23.34 19.08 47.59
C GLN A 387 22.30 18.27 46.80
N ILE A 388 21.09 18.06 47.33
CA ILE A 388 19.98 17.43 46.58
C ILE A 388 19.66 18.24 45.32
N THR A 389 19.56 19.57 45.44
CA THR A 389 19.32 20.47 44.30
C THR A 389 20.44 20.39 43.26
N GLU A 390 21.70 20.29 43.70
CA GLU A 390 22.86 20.16 42.82
C GLU A 390 22.86 18.81 42.08
N ILE A 391 22.56 17.72 42.78
CA ILE A 391 22.37 16.38 42.19
C ILE A 391 21.26 16.40 41.14
N GLN A 392 20.12 17.04 41.43
CA GLN A 392 19.03 17.20 40.47
C GLN A 392 19.46 18.01 39.24
N LYS A 393 20.11 19.16 39.43
CA LYS A 393 20.61 20.00 38.32
C LYS A 393 21.55 19.23 37.41
N ASN A 394 22.45 18.41 37.97
CA ASN A 394 23.37 17.60 37.19
C ASN A 394 22.63 16.47 36.44
N LYS A 395 21.62 15.86 37.05
CA LYS A 395 20.76 14.86 36.39
C LYS A 395 19.96 15.46 35.23
N ILE A 396 19.40 16.66 35.42
CA ILE A 396 18.70 17.41 34.36
C ILE A 396 19.65 17.74 33.22
N LYS A 397 20.84 18.28 33.50
CA LYS A 397 21.86 18.56 32.46
C LYS A 397 22.27 17.31 31.67
N ALA A 398 22.42 16.17 32.33
CA ALA A 398 22.72 14.91 31.65
C ALA A 398 21.58 14.47 30.74
N LEU A 399 20.33 14.56 31.21
CA LEU A 399 19.14 14.26 30.41
C LEU A 399 18.99 15.23 29.23
N GLU A 400 19.23 16.52 29.42
CA GLU A 400 19.21 17.53 28.35
C GLU A 400 20.28 17.24 27.29
N SER A 401 21.49 16.82 27.71
CA SER A 401 22.55 16.41 26.78
C SER A 401 22.16 15.17 25.97
N ASP A 402 21.58 14.16 26.61
CA ASP A 402 21.08 12.95 25.94
C ASP A 402 19.93 13.26 24.99
N LEU A 403 19.03 14.17 25.39
CA LEU A 403 17.89 14.59 24.58
C LEU A 403 18.36 15.37 23.36
N LYS A 404 19.34 16.26 23.52
CA LYS A 404 19.99 16.99 22.42
C LYS A 404 20.72 16.06 21.46
N ALA A 405 21.40 15.02 21.97
CA ALA A 405 22.02 14.00 21.13
C ALA A 405 20.98 13.18 20.35
N LYS A 406 19.84 12.85 20.97
CA LYS A 406 18.71 12.18 20.32
C LYS A 406 18.05 13.08 19.27
N GLU A 407 17.85 14.37 19.55
CA GLU A 407 17.33 15.36 18.61
C GLU A 407 18.25 15.55 17.41
N GLN A 408 19.57 15.62 17.63
CA GLN A 408 20.54 15.70 16.55
C GLN A 408 20.49 14.44 15.66
N LYS A 409 20.42 13.26 16.27
CA LYS A 409 20.24 12.00 15.54
C LYS A 409 18.89 11.94 14.80
N ASN A 410 17.83 12.50 15.38
CA ASN A 410 16.52 12.58 14.74
C ASN A 410 16.52 13.58 13.56
N ASN A 411 17.22 14.71 13.67
CA ASN A 411 17.40 15.67 12.58
C ASN A 411 18.26 15.08 11.46
N GLU A 412 19.27 14.27 11.78
CA GLU A 412 20.05 13.51 10.78
C GLU A 412 19.19 12.45 10.07
N ILE A 413 18.23 11.82 10.78
CA ILE A 413 17.23 10.93 10.19
C ILE A 413 16.29 11.74 9.28
N HIS A 414 15.74 12.86 9.73
CA HIS A 414 14.87 13.72 8.93
C HIS A 414 15.58 14.35 7.71
N GLN A 415 16.87 14.63 7.77
CA GLN A 415 17.65 15.06 6.59
C GLN A 415 17.91 13.92 5.60
N LYS A 416 18.03 12.67 6.09
CA LYS A 416 18.05 11.47 5.23
C LYS A 416 16.67 11.16 4.66
N GLU A 417 15.60 11.40 5.40
CA GLU A 417 14.21 11.27 4.95
C GLU A 417 13.86 12.35 3.92
N ASN A 418 14.21 13.63 4.12
CA ASN A 418 14.04 14.68 3.11
C ASN A 418 14.83 14.42 1.80
N LYS A 419 15.94 13.67 1.85
CA LYS A 419 16.61 13.16 0.64
C LYS A 419 15.87 12.00 -0.03
N ASN A 420 14.98 11.31 0.69
CA ASN A 420 14.14 10.21 0.22
C ASN A 420 12.66 10.62 -0.02
N ASP A 421 12.25 11.84 0.35
CA ASP A 421 10.85 12.31 0.39
C ASP A 421 10.31 12.87 -0.94
N LEU A 422 10.66 12.20 -2.04
CA LEU A 422 9.78 12.14 -3.21
C LEU A 422 9.04 10.79 -3.29
N ARG A 423 9.18 9.92 -2.27
CA ARG A 423 8.54 8.58 -2.23
C ARG A 423 7.55 8.36 -1.08
N GLY A 424 7.68 9.03 0.06
CA GLY A 424 6.93 8.69 1.29
C GLY A 424 5.45 9.11 1.32
N ASP A 425 5.10 10.27 0.74
CA ASP A 425 3.72 10.78 0.76
C ASP A 425 2.73 9.94 -0.07
N SER A 426 3.23 9.13 -1.01
CA SER A 426 2.39 8.19 -1.77
C SER A 426 1.96 6.98 -0.95
N GLU A 427 2.76 6.54 0.03
CA GLU A 427 2.55 5.28 0.74
C GLU A 427 1.53 5.41 1.88
N ARG A 428 1.42 6.58 2.52
CA ARG A 428 0.42 6.81 3.58
C ARG A 428 -1.01 6.96 3.06
N LEU A 429 -1.20 7.47 1.84
CA LEU A 429 -2.52 7.48 1.18
C LEU A 429 -2.94 6.08 0.74
N ASN A 430 -1.98 5.24 0.31
CA ASN A 430 -2.23 3.87 -0.13
C ASN A 430 -2.62 2.93 1.02
N ALA A 431 -2.08 3.12 2.23
CA ALA A 431 -2.39 2.27 3.39
C ALA A 431 -3.85 2.39 3.90
N HIS A 432 -4.54 3.50 3.62
CA HIS A 432 -5.97 3.64 3.93
C HIS A 432 -6.85 2.89 2.92
N ASN A 433 -6.46 2.91 1.64
CA ASN A 433 -7.15 2.20 0.56
C ASN A 433 -6.96 0.67 0.63
N ASP A 434 -5.77 0.19 1.07
CA ASP A 434 -5.49 -1.24 1.21
C ASP A 434 -6.37 -1.91 2.29
N ASN A 435 -6.66 -1.21 3.39
CA ASN A 435 -7.54 -1.73 4.44
C ASN A 435 -9.01 -1.80 3.99
N GLU A 436 -9.46 -0.84 3.18
CA GLU A 436 -10.83 -0.81 2.65
C GLU A 436 -11.06 -1.96 1.65
N TYR A 437 -10.09 -2.23 0.77
CA TYR A 437 -10.13 -3.35 -0.18
C TYR A 437 -10.13 -4.73 0.52
N ILE A 438 -9.32 -4.89 1.56
CA ILE A 438 -9.27 -6.14 2.36
C ILE A 438 -10.61 -6.37 3.06
N ILE A 439 -11.22 -5.32 3.62
CA ILE A 439 -12.53 -5.41 4.27
C ILE A 439 -13.62 -5.78 3.26
N GLU A 440 -13.65 -5.16 2.08
CA GLU A 440 -14.62 -5.50 1.02
C GLU A 440 -14.47 -6.94 0.51
N ALA A 441 -13.23 -7.40 0.32
CA ALA A 441 -12.95 -8.78 -0.08
C ALA A 441 -13.42 -9.80 0.97
N LEU A 442 -13.25 -9.49 2.26
CA LEU A 442 -13.72 -10.31 3.37
C LEU A 442 -15.25 -10.38 3.40
N ILE A 443 -15.94 -9.24 3.26
CA ILE A 443 -17.41 -9.15 3.21
C ILE A 443 -17.98 -9.96 2.03
N ARG A 444 -17.32 -9.90 0.87
CA ARG A 444 -17.73 -10.65 -0.32
C ARG A 444 -17.55 -12.16 -0.15
N SER A 445 -16.44 -12.58 0.46
CA SER A 445 -16.17 -13.99 0.76
C SER A 445 -17.17 -14.57 1.77
N LEU A 446 -17.47 -13.83 2.85
CA LEU A 446 -18.48 -14.19 3.84
C LEU A 446 -19.89 -14.25 3.24
N SER A 447 -20.25 -13.30 2.38
CA SER A 447 -21.55 -13.28 1.70
C SER A 447 -21.73 -14.51 0.80
N ASN A 448 -20.68 -14.87 0.03
CA ASN A 448 -20.67 -16.06 -0.83
C ASN A 448 -20.72 -17.37 -0.02
N ALA A 449 -20.06 -17.43 1.12
CA ALA A 449 -20.13 -18.58 2.02
C ALA A 449 -21.56 -18.76 2.56
N TYR A 450 -22.20 -17.67 2.99
CA TYR A 450 -23.58 -17.66 3.49
C TYR A 450 -24.61 -18.10 2.43
N THR A 451 -24.49 -17.61 1.19
CA THR A 451 -25.38 -18.04 0.09
C THR A 451 -25.20 -19.52 -0.23
N ASN A 452 -23.95 -20.00 -0.26
CA ASN A 452 -23.68 -21.40 -0.51
C ASN A 452 -24.17 -22.31 0.63
N THR A 453 -24.10 -21.88 1.90
CA THR A 453 -24.68 -22.66 3.01
C THR A 453 -26.20 -22.75 2.91
N HIS A 454 -26.87 -21.64 2.56
CA HIS A 454 -28.32 -21.62 2.39
C HIS A 454 -28.76 -22.51 1.21
N PHE A 455 -28.04 -22.45 0.09
CA PHE A 455 -28.27 -23.29 -1.08
C PHE A 455 -28.07 -24.79 -0.77
N ILE A 456 -27.09 -25.13 0.07
CA ILE A 456 -26.87 -26.52 0.51
C ILE A 456 -28.05 -27.00 1.37
N ASP A 457 -28.55 -26.18 2.28
CA ASP A 457 -29.65 -26.56 3.17
C ASP A 457 -30.99 -26.70 2.43
N GLU A 458 -31.26 -25.84 1.44
CA GLU A 458 -32.42 -25.98 0.56
C GLU A 458 -32.38 -27.27 -0.26
N ASN A 459 -31.26 -27.55 -0.94
CA ASN A 459 -31.11 -28.78 -1.73
C ASN A 459 -31.19 -30.05 -0.85
N LYS A 460 -30.69 -30.00 0.39
CA LYS A 460 -30.84 -31.11 1.36
C LYS A 460 -32.30 -31.36 1.73
N ASN A 461 -33.05 -30.29 2.01
CA ASN A 461 -34.47 -30.41 2.36
C ASN A 461 -35.28 -30.96 1.19
N GLU A 462 -34.98 -30.54 -0.04
CA GLU A 462 -35.62 -31.06 -1.24
C GLU A 462 -35.29 -32.55 -1.49
N ILE A 463 -34.02 -32.97 -1.31
CA ILE A 463 -33.66 -34.40 -1.42
C ILE A 463 -34.44 -35.25 -0.42
N LYS A 464 -34.69 -34.73 0.80
CA LYS A 464 -35.39 -35.44 1.89
C LYS A 464 -36.86 -35.71 1.58
N ILE A 465 -37.51 -34.82 0.84
CA ILE A 465 -38.94 -34.94 0.46
C ILE A 465 -39.15 -35.57 -0.93
N MET A 466 -38.07 -35.88 -1.66
CA MET A 466 -38.17 -36.43 -3.02
C MET A 466 -38.53 -37.93 -3.04
N PRO A 467 -39.46 -38.36 -3.92
CA PRO A 467 -39.92 -39.74 -4.01
C PRO A 467 -38.79 -40.71 -4.43
N ALA A 468 -38.91 -41.99 -4.06
CA ALA A 468 -37.86 -42.99 -4.31
C ALA A 468 -37.56 -43.26 -5.80
N LYS A 469 -38.45 -42.87 -6.73
CA LYS A 469 -38.27 -43.08 -8.18
C LYS A 469 -37.40 -42.01 -8.87
N SER A 470 -36.99 -40.95 -8.18
CA SER A 470 -36.21 -39.83 -8.74
C SER A 470 -34.71 -39.88 -8.43
N GLU A 471 -34.13 -41.08 -8.40
CA GLU A 471 -32.74 -41.34 -7.99
C GLU A 471 -31.69 -40.53 -8.77
N LYS A 472 -31.92 -40.33 -10.08
CA LYS A 472 -31.03 -39.51 -10.93
C LYS A 472 -31.03 -38.03 -10.52
N GLN A 473 -32.20 -37.47 -10.20
CA GLN A 473 -32.32 -36.08 -9.74
C GLN A 473 -31.73 -35.89 -8.33
N LYS A 474 -31.82 -36.91 -7.47
CA LYS A 474 -31.14 -36.91 -6.17
C LYS A 474 -29.61 -36.88 -6.34
N GLN A 475 -29.07 -37.67 -7.27
CA GLN A 475 -27.64 -37.68 -7.58
C GLN A 475 -27.14 -36.33 -8.11
N ASP A 476 -27.90 -35.68 -9.00
CA ASP A 476 -27.54 -34.36 -9.53
C ASP A 476 -27.52 -33.29 -8.43
N LYS A 477 -28.50 -33.29 -7.52
CA LYS A 477 -28.52 -32.35 -6.37
C LYS A 477 -27.38 -32.62 -5.37
N ILE A 478 -27.03 -33.88 -5.13
CA ILE A 478 -25.88 -34.25 -4.29
C ILE A 478 -24.58 -33.73 -4.91
N LYS A 479 -24.43 -33.81 -6.24
CA LYS A 479 -23.27 -33.28 -6.94
C LYS A 479 -23.17 -31.75 -6.80
N ASN A 480 -24.28 -31.03 -6.91
CA ASN A 480 -24.31 -29.57 -6.72
C ASN A 480 -23.89 -29.18 -5.28
N ILE A 481 -24.37 -29.90 -4.27
CA ILE A 481 -23.96 -29.70 -2.87
C ILE A 481 -22.44 -29.90 -2.71
N GLN A 482 -21.85 -30.90 -3.38
CA GLN A 482 -20.41 -31.16 -3.33
C GLN A 482 -19.58 -30.04 -3.98
N GLU A 483 -20.07 -29.46 -5.07
CA GLU A 483 -19.40 -28.34 -5.75
C GLU A 483 -19.43 -27.07 -4.88
N SER A 484 -20.56 -26.76 -4.26
CA SER A 484 -20.66 -25.65 -3.29
C SER A 484 -19.75 -25.84 -2.06
N LEU A 485 -19.64 -27.07 -1.53
CA LEU A 485 -18.73 -27.37 -0.41
C LEU A 485 -17.24 -27.22 -0.79
N ARG A 486 -16.86 -27.56 -2.03
CA ARG A 486 -15.50 -27.32 -2.52
C ARG A 486 -15.20 -25.83 -2.65
N ALA A 487 -16.16 -25.04 -3.12
CA ALA A 487 -16.01 -23.58 -3.22
C ALA A 487 -15.80 -22.94 -1.83
N ILE A 488 -16.57 -23.36 -0.82
CA ILE A 488 -16.40 -22.90 0.57
C ILE A 488 -15.02 -23.29 1.12
N LYS A 489 -14.58 -24.53 0.94
CA LYS A 489 -13.25 -24.98 1.40
C LYS A 489 -12.10 -24.22 0.76
N LYS A 490 -12.23 -23.92 -0.54
CA LYS A 490 -11.25 -23.10 -1.26
C LYS A 490 -11.20 -21.68 -0.70
N ALA A 491 -12.36 -21.06 -0.48
CA ALA A 491 -12.44 -19.73 0.14
C ALA A 491 -11.81 -19.69 1.54
N ILE A 492 -11.97 -20.74 2.36
CA ILE A 492 -11.35 -20.79 3.70
C ILE A 492 -9.83 -21.00 3.62
N SER A 493 -9.35 -21.79 2.66
CA SER A 493 -7.93 -22.07 2.42
C SER A 493 -7.17 -20.85 1.89
N ASP A 494 -7.77 -20.09 0.98
CA ASP A 494 -7.13 -18.93 0.33
C ASP A 494 -6.89 -17.77 1.32
N TYR A 495 -7.55 -17.75 2.48
CA TYR A 495 -7.43 -16.72 3.52
C TYR A 495 -6.82 -17.21 4.85
N GLY A 496 -6.20 -18.40 4.90
CA GLY A 496 -5.36 -18.82 6.04
C GLY A 496 -6.08 -19.20 7.34
N PHE A 497 -7.41 -19.37 7.34
CA PHE A 497 -8.22 -19.68 8.55
C PHE A 497 -8.15 -21.15 9.02
N SER A 498 -6.97 -21.78 9.03
CA SER A 498 -6.85 -23.23 9.30
C SER A 498 -7.18 -23.64 10.75
N GLU A 499 -6.91 -22.79 11.75
CA GLU A 499 -7.14 -23.13 13.16
C GLU A 499 -8.63 -23.06 13.55
N LYS A 500 -9.38 -22.05 13.08
CA LYS A 500 -10.82 -21.93 13.39
C LYS A 500 -11.69 -22.99 12.71
N PHE A 501 -11.27 -23.51 11.56
CA PHE A 501 -11.97 -24.60 10.88
C PHE A 501 -11.85 -25.93 11.65
N THR A 502 -10.69 -26.16 12.27
CA THR A 502 -10.44 -27.33 13.13
C THR A 502 -11.28 -27.27 14.40
N GLU A 503 -11.49 -26.07 14.95
CA GLU A 503 -12.40 -25.82 16.08
C GLU A 503 -13.88 -26.07 15.69
N TRP A 504 -14.29 -25.65 14.49
CA TRP A 504 -15.64 -25.87 13.96
C TRP A 504 -15.93 -27.36 13.68
N GLU A 505 -14.97 -28.12 13.15
CA GLU A 505 -15.10 -29.59 12.99
C GLU A 505 -15.25 -30.31 14.35
N LYS A 506 -14.56 -29.84 15.40
CA LYS A 506 -14.72 -30.37 16.77
C LYS A 506 -16.10 -30.06 17.36
N GLN A 507 -16.65 -28.88 17.05
CA GLN A 507 -17.97 -28.45 17.53
C GLN A 507 -19.16 -29.07 16.78
N ASN A 508 -18.91 -29.73 15.63
CA ASN A 508 -19.96 -30.33 14.78
C ASN A 508 -19.71 -31.84 14.54
N PRO A 509 -19.74 -32.69 15.60
CA PRO A 509 -19.30 -34.09 15.54
C PRO A 509 -20.08 -34.98 14.56
N TYR A 510 -21.33 -34.62 14.24
CA TYR A 510 -22.17 -35.35 13.28
C TYR A 510 -21.60 -35.34 11.85
N TYR A 511 -20.84 -34.31 11.46
CA TYR A 511 -20.21 -34.23 10.14
C TYR A 511 -19.03 -35.21 9.99
N LYS A 512 -18.30 -35.48 11.08
CA LYS A 512 -17.20 -36.44 11.11
C LYS A 512 -17.73 -37.87 10.92
N GLU A 513 -18.86 -38.19 11.56
CA GLU A 513 -19.53 -39.49 11.46
C GLU A 513 -20.06 -39.77 10.04
N VAL A 514 -20.59 -38.76 9.35
CA VAL A 514 -21.05 -38.87 7.95
C VAL A 514 -19.87 -39.08 6.98
N LEU A 515 -18.74 -38.40 7.22
CA LEU A 515 -17.52 -38.54 6.41
C LEU A 515 -16.83 -39.91 6.62
N GLU A 516 -16.81 -40.42 7.84
CA GLU A 516 -16.27 -41.76 8.14
C GLU A 516 -17.18 -42.88 7.61
N ASN A 517 -18.50 -42.74 7.73
CA ASN A 517 -19.47 -43.66 7.10
C ASN A 517 -19.33 -43.71 5.57
N TYR A 518 -18.89 -42.62 4.94
CA TYR A 518 -18.64 -42.56 3.49
C TYR A 518 -17.33 -43.25 3.10
N LYS A 519 -16.25 -43.05 3.89
CA LYS A 519 -14.97 -43.75 3.69
C LYS A 519 -15.09 -45.26 3.88
N ALA A 520 -15.97 -45.71 4.79
CA ALA A 520 -16.26 -47.13 5.01
C ALA A 520 -17.10 -47.77 3.88
N LYS A 521 -17.93 -47.00 3.16
CA LYS A 521 -18.80 -47.49 2.06
C LYS A 521 -18.16 -47.41 0.67
N ALA A 522 -17.09 -46.63 0.50
CA ALA A 522 -16.36 -46.49 -0.77
C ALA A 522 -15.71 -47.78 -1.33
N PRO A 523 -15.24 -48.77 -0.53
CA PRO A 523 -14.66 -50.01 -1.06
C PRO A 523 -15.69 -50.99 -1.64
N ILE A 524 -16.95 -50.91 -1.20
CA ILE A 524 -18.01 -51.85 -1.60
C ILE A 524 -18.56 -51.49 -2.98
N ALA A 525 -18.67 -50.18 -3.28
CA ALA A 525 -19.11 -49.70 -4.59
C ALA A 525 -18.12 -50.03 -5.72
N LYS A 526 -16.80 -49.91 -5.47
CA LYS A 526 -15.77 -50.26 -6.47
C LYS A 526 -15.71 -51.76 -6.78
N LYS A 527 -15.99 -52.63 -5.81
CA LYS A 527 -15.98 -54.09 -6.00
C LYS A 527 -17.19 -54.58 -6.81
N GLN A 528 -18.36 -53.98 -6.58
CA GLN A 528 -19.57 -54.28 -7.38
C GLN A 528 -19.46 -53.78 -8.83
N GLU A 529 -18.76 -52.66 -9.05
CA GLU A 529 -18.53 -52.13 -10.39
C GLU A 529 -17.48 -52.93 -11.18
N GLN A 530 -16.46 -53.49 -10.49
CA GLN A 530 -15.50 -54.42 -11.10
C GLN A 530 -16.12 -55.77 -11.49
N ILE A 531 -17.01 -56.32 -10.66
CA ILE A 531 -17.71 -57.58 -10.95
C ILE A 531 -18.62 -57.40 -12.18
N LYS A 532 -19.39 -56.29 -12.25
CA LYS A 532 -20.21 -55.97 -13.43
C LYS A 532 -19.40 -55.81 -14.72
N ARG A 533 -18.19 -55.22 -14.65
CA ARG A 533 -17.30 -55.06 -15.82
C ARG A 533 -16.67 -56.39 -16.25
N GLN A 534 -16.42 -57.32 -15.34
CA GLN A 534 -15.91 -58.65 -15.68
C GLN A 534 -16.99 -59.57 -16.29
N GLU A 535 -18.25 -59.44 -15.85
CA GLU A 535 -19.37 -60.18 -16.43
C GLU A 535 -19.77 -59.67 -17.82
N GLN A 536 -19.68 -58.35 -18.06
CA GLN A 536 -19.95 -57.74 -19.38
C GLN A 536 -18.83 -57.98 -20.41
N GLY A 537 -17.61 -58.30 -19.97
CA GLY A 537 -16.47 -58.58 -20.86
C GLY A 537 -16.35 -60.03 -21.34
N ARG A 538 -17.23 -60.94 -20.91
CA ARG A 538 -17.25 -62.36 -21.33
C ARG A 538 -18.42 -62.74 -22.23
N SER A 539 -19.29 -61.79 -22.55
CA SER A 539 -20.40 -61.95 -23.49
C SER A 539 -20.34 -60.80 -24.49
N LEU A 540 -19.31 -60.80 -25.34
CA LEU A 540 -19.29 -60.21 -26.70
C LEU A 540 -17.99 -60.61 -27.40
#